data_AF-A0A6M2D2D5-F1
#
_entry.id   AF-A0A6M2D2D5-F1
#
_cell.length_a   1.000
_cell.length_b   1.000
_cell.length_c   1.000
_cell.angle_alpha   90.00
_cell.angle_beta   90.00
_cell.angle_gamma   90.00
#
_symmetry.space_group_name_H-M   'P 1'
#
loop_
_entity.id
_entity.type
_entity.pdbx_description
1 polymer ?
#
loop_
_entity_poly.entity_id
_entity_poly.type
_entity_poly.pdbx_seq_one_letter_code
_entity_poly.pdbx_strand_id
1 'polypeptide(L)'
;VFQKLSAIKEDVEYLRQHLTLSEDWEEGSSDGADVTSSLIDSVVGLVRELLPVGKVTTDQDRVFAPSDSAKLLWTFGPYRGASKAGVFLATCAIETVNARWDSADNKNDVNVTSDQCTAAGYTFRIRAHFVKYTKQGVRVDFAFFLESGEWDDHIAWPFAKQFSLKLTHPVDATRDVNLPAIAADEDSARKPIPGVPNEGYKTDTIEWSRILRHGYIAKNKIYVTVELE
;
A
#
# COMPACT_ATOMS: atom_id res chain seq x y z
N VAL A 1 -13.61 16.13 -2.32
CA VAL A 1 -13.87 14.80 -1.71
C VAL A 1 -15.33 14.39 -1.86
N PHE A 2 -16.30 15.23 -1.46
CA PHE A 2 -17.74 14.94 -1.59
C PHE A 2 -18.22 14.51 -2.98
N GLN A 3 -17.86 15.23 -4.04
CA GLN A 3 -18.24 14.84 -5.41
C GLN A 3 -17.70 13.47 -5.83
N LYS A 4 -16.52 13.08 -5.33
CA LYS A 4 -15.91 11.78 -5.65
C LYS A 4 -16.56 10.64 -4.86
N LEU A 5 -16.95 10.88 -3.61
CA LEU A 5 -17.69 9.91 -2.81
C LEU A 5 -19.12 9.69 -3.33
N SER A 6 -19.78 10.75 -3.85
CA SER A 6 -21.07 10.61 -4.52
C SER A 6 -20.97 9.76 -5.79
N ALA A 7 -19.94 9.96 -6.61
CA ALA A 7 -19.72 9.16 -7.82
C ALA A 7 -19.46 7.67 -7.48
N ILE A 8 -18.64 7.38 -6.47
CA ILE A 8 -18.40 6.00 -6.00
C ILE A 8 -19.70 5.34 -5.50
N LYS A 9 -20.54 6.10 -4.79
CA LYS A 9 -21.84 5.61 -4.33
C LYS A 9 -22.74 5.24 -5.52
N GLU A 10 -22.81 6.11 -6.53
CA GLU A 10 -23.61 5.88 -7.75
C GLU A 10 -23.10 4.65 -8.53
N ASP A 11 -21.78 4.48 -8.66
CA ASP A 11 -21.17 3.33 -9.33
C ASP A 11 -21.46 2.00 -8.57
N VAL A 12 -21.43 2.04 -7.23
CA VAL A 12 -21.76 0.87 -6.39
C VAL A 12 -23.25 0.53 -6.47
N GLU A 13 -24.14 1.53 -6.47
CA GLU A 13 -25.59 1.33 -6.67
C GLU A 13 -25.90 0.80 -8.08
N TYR A 14 -25.19 1.29 -9.09
CA TYR A 14 -25.29 0.81 -10.47
C TYR A 14 -24.90 -0.67 -10.60
N LEU A 15 -23.75 -1.05 -10.00
CA LEU A 15 -23.30 -2.44 -9.95
C LEU A 15 -24.28 -3.33 -9.20
N ARG A 16 -24.81 -2.86 -8.07
CA ARG A 16 -25.86 -3.58 -7.32
C ARG A 16 -27.05 -3.86 -8.23
N GLN A 17 -27.61 -2.84 -8.90
CA GLN A 17 -28.76 -3.01 -9.79
C GLN A 17 -28.48 -3.99 -10.93
N HIS A 18 -27.31 -3.92 -11.57
CA HIS A 18 -26.95 -4.80 -12.68
C HIS A 18 -26.71 -6.25 -12.24
N LEU A 19 -26.15 -6.47 -11.06
CA LEU A 19 -25.98 -7.80 -10.47
C LEU A 19 -27.31 -8.39 -9.99
N THR A 20 -28.28 -7.56 -9.59
CA THR A 20 -29.62 -8.04 -9.20
C THR A 20 -30.49 -8.37 -10.42
N LEU A 21 -30.22 -7.75 -11.58
CA LEU A 21 -30.98 -7.95 -12.82
C LEU A 21 -30.42 -9.05 -13.72
N SER A 22 -29.22 -9.57 -13.46
CA SER A 22 -28.68 -10.71 -14.20
C SER A 22 -29.23 -12.03 -13.63
N GLU A 23 -30.52 -12.30 -13.84
CA GLU A 23 -31.17 -13.58 -13.51
C GLU A 23 -30.69 -14.74 -14.41
N ASP A 24 -29.82 -14.48 -15.39
CA ASP A 24 -29.24 -15.50 -16.29
C ASP A 24 -27.89 -16.08 -15.81
N TRP A 25 -27.43 -15.77 -14.59
CA TRP A 25 -26.27 -16.45 -14.00
C TRP A 25 -26.70 -17.79 -13.41
N GLU A 26 -26.39 -18.86 -14.16
CA GLU A 26 -26.78 -20.25 -13.95
C GLU A 26 -26.98 -20.70 -12.48
N GLU A 27 -28.16 -21.29 -12.25
CA GLU A 27 -28.50 -22.13 -11.09
C GLU A 27 -27.41 -23.17 -10.83
N GLY A 28 -26.54 -22.93 -9.85
CA GLY A 28 -25.57 -23.95 -9.43
C GLY A 28 -24.68 -23.61 -8.25
N SER A 29 -24.60 -22.35 -7.83
CA SER A 29 -23.73 -21.94 -6.71
C SER A 29 -24.45 -20.94 -5.82
N SER A 30 -25.19 -21.44 -4.82
CA SER A 30 -25.86 -20.61 -3.79
C SER A 30 -24.89 -19.72 -3.00
N ASP A 31 -23.58 -19.96 -3.09
CA ASP A 31 -22.57 -19.28 -2.29
C ASP A 31 -22.02 -17.99 -2.96
N GLY A 32 -22.30 -17.77 -4.26
CA GLY A 32 -21.72 -16.65 -5.03
C GLY A 32 -22.43 -15.31 -4.85
N ALA A 33 -23.75 -15.32 -4.64
CA ALA A 33 -24.58 -14.12 -4.47
C ALA A 33 -24.38 -13.47 -3.09
N ASP A 34 -23.97 -14.25 -2.09
CA ASP A 34 -23.79 -13.79 -0.71
C ASP A 34 -22.49 -12.98 -0.54
N VAL A 35 -21.42 -13.41 -1.22
CA VAL A 35 -20.10 -12.75 -1.16
C VAL A 35 -20.11 -11.38 -1.84
N THR A 36 -20.78 -11.25 -2.99
CA THR A 36 -20.91 -9.96 -3.71
C THR A 36 -21.78 -8.97 -2.94
N SER A 37 -22.88 -9.44 -2.35
CA SER A 37 -23.75 -8.62 -1.49
C SER A 37 -23.01 -8.14 -0.24
N SER A 38 -22.25 -9.03 0.42
CA SER A 38 -21.43 -8.70 1.59
C SER A 38 -20.34 -7.66 1.27
N LEU A 39 -19.69 -7.76 0.10
CA LEU A 39 -18.69 -6.81 -0.36
C LEU A 39 -19.32 -5.42 -0.62
N ILE A 40 -20.48 -5.38 -1.30
CA ILE A 40 -21.21 -4.14 -1.57
C ILE A 40 -21.64 -3.48 -0.27
N ASP A 41 -22.21 -4.23 0.68
CA ASP A 41 -22.63 -3.68 1.97
C ASP A 41 -21.44 -3.18 2.79
N SER A 42 -20.28 -3.84 2.71
CA SER A 42 -19.03 -3.38 3.32
C SER A 42 -18.53 -2.07 2.71
N VAL A 43 -18.58 -1.94 1.38
CA VAL A 43 -18.20 -0.69 0.68
C VAL A 43 -19.18 0.45 1.01
N VAL A 44 -20.48 0.18 1.03
CA VAL A 44 -21.51 1.16 1.40
C VAL A 44 -21.35 1.60 2.86
N GLY A 45 -21.04 0.66 3.76
CA GLY A 45 -20.72 0.95 5.16
C GLY A 45 -19.53 1.90 5.28
N LEU A 46 -18.43 1.60 4.59
CA LEU A 46 -17.22 2.43 4.58
C LEU A 46 -17.49 3.84 4.03
N VAL A 47 -18.24 3.96 2.94
CA VAL A 47 -18.64 5.26 2.37
C VAL A 47 -19.50 6.05 3.36
N ARG A 48 -20.41 5.38 4.08
CA ARG A 48 -21.28 6.01 5.09
C ARG A 48 -20.51 6.47 6.32
N GLU A 49 -19.47 5.74 6.74
CA GLU A 49 -18.59 6.12 7.84
C GLU A 49 -17.66 7.29 7.48
N LEU A 50 -17.25 7.40 6.21
CA LEU A 50 -16.38 8.47 5.73
C LEU A 50 -17.13 9.79 5.45
N LEU A 51 -18.44 9.75 5.19
CA LEU A 51 -19.27 10.92 4.93
C LEU A 51 -19.37 11.94 6.10
N PRO A 52 -19.53 11.52 7.37
CA PRO A 52 -19.52 12.41 8.53
C PRO A 52 -18.16 13.05 8.81
N VAL A 53 -17.06 12.33 8.58
CA VAL A 53 -15.69 12.83 8.84
C VAL A 53 -15.36 14.03 7.96
N GLY A 54 -15.93 14.09 6.75
CA GLY A 54 -15.84 15.26 5.88
C GLY A 54 -16.74 16.45 6.26
N LYS A 55 -17.71 16.29 7.17
CA LYS A 55 -18.62 17.37 7.60
C LYS A 55 -18.20 18.07 8.90
N VAL A 56 -17.38 17.42 9.74
CA VAL A 56 -16.92 18.01 11.01
C VAL A 56 -15.78 19.02 10.80
N THR A 57 -15.14 19.04 9.63
CA THR A 57 -14.03 19.94 9.32
C THR A 57 -14.43 21.28 8.69
N THR A 58 -15.73 21.58 8.55
CA THR A 58 -16.20 22.80 7.85
C THR A 58 -16.58 24.00 8.73
N ASP A 59 -16.52 23.93 10.06
CA ASP A 59 -17.04 25.01 10.93
C ASP A 59 -16.01 25.77 11.78
N GLN A 60 -14.70 25.64 11.52
CA GLN A 60 -13.73 26.60 12.07
C GLN A 60 -12.72 27.08 11.04
N ASP A 61 -12.90 28.34 10.67
CA ASP A 61 -11.98 29.21 9.94
C ASP A 61 -10.53 29.10 10.47
N ARG A 62 -9.75 28.27 9.81
CA ARG A 62 -8.35 28.59 9.48
C ARG A 62 -8.15 28.23 8.02
N VAL A 63 -7.95 29.25 7.20
CA VAL A 63 -7.56 29.16 5.80
C VAL A 63 -6.17 28.51 5.73
N PHE A 64 -6.13 27.18 5.82
CA PHE A 64 -5.09 26.42 5.16
C PHE A 64 -5.55 26.29 3.71
N ALA A 65 -4.94 27.08 2.83
CA ALA A 65 -5.02 26.79 1.41
C ALA A 65 -4.62 25.30 1.26
N PRO A 66 -5.46 24.44 0.65
CA PRO A 66 -5.06 23.07 0.40
C PRO A 66 -3.84 23.13 -0.51
N SER A 67 -2.67 22.92 0.08
CA SER A 67 -1.41 22.63 -0.61
C SER A 67 -1.74 21.62 -1.69
N ASP A 68 -1.53 21.99 -2.95
CA ASP A 68 -1.81 21.21 -4.17
C ASP A 68 -2.08 19.75 -3.86
N SER A 69 -3.36 19.44 -3.60
CA SER A 69 -3.77 18.15 -3.07
C SER A 69 -3.27 17.10 -4.04
N ALA A 70 -2.24 16.36 -3.61
CA ALA A 70 -1.64 15.30 -4.39
C ALA A 70 -2.79 14.42 -4.86
N LYS A 71 -3.02 14.40 -6.19
CA LYS A 71 -3.98 13.49 -6.77
C LYS A 71 -3.55 12.12 -6.30
N LEU A 72 -4.31 11.52 -5.37
CA LEU A 72 -4.16 10.12 -5.00
C LEU A 72 -4.24 9.33 -6.30
N LEU A 73 -3.07 9.02 -6.86
CA LEU A 73 -2.93 8.23 -8.06
C LEU A 73 -3.43 6.87 -7.65
N TRP A 74 -4.56 6.47 -8.20
CA TRP A 74 -5.01 5.08 -8.14
C TRP A 74 -3.92 4.27 -8.84
N THR A 75 -3.05 3.67 -8.05
CA THR A 75 -1.98 2.81 -8.57
C THR A 75 -2.64 1.53 -9.06
N PHE A 76 -2.84 1.44 -10.37
CA PHE A 76 -3.14 0.18 -11.03
C PHE A 76 -1.96 -0.77 -10.78
N GLY A 77 -2.12 -1.65 -9.80
CA GLY A 77 -1.13 -2.63 -9.36
C GLY A 77 -1.76 -4.00 -9.19
N PRO A 78 -0.96 -5.04 -8.89
CA PRO A 78 -1.48 -6.35 -8.54
C PRO A 78 -2.30 -6.23 -7.26
N TYR A 79 -3.63 -6.18 -7.41
CA TYR A 79 -4.53 -6.15 -6.26
C TYR A 79 -4.43 -7.48 -5.51
N ARG A 80 -4.36 -7.39 -4.18
CA ARG A 80 -4.32 -8.53 -3.28
C ARG A 80 -5.45 -8.41 -2.28
N GLY A 81 -6.13 -9.54 -2.05
CA GLY A 81 -6.98 -9.68 -0.89
C GLY A 81 -6.12 -9.70 0.38
N ALA A 82 -6.67 -9.21 1.48
CA ALA A 82 -6.06 -9.36 2.79
C ALA A 82 -5.88 -10.84 3.14
N SER A 83 -4.79 -11.18 3.84
CA SER A 83 -4.52 -12.56 4.26
C SER A 83 -5.52 -13.10 5.27
N LYS A 84 -6.17 -12.23 6.05
CA LYS A 84 -7.24 -12.55 7.01
C LYS A 84 -8.13 -11.34 7.28
N ALA A 85 -9.26 -11.58 7.93
CA ALA A 85 -10.18 -10.51 8.36
C ALA A 85 -9.50 -9.54 9.33
N GLY A 86 -9.79 -8.24 9.19
CA GLY A 86 -9.24 -7.19 10.06
C GLY A 86 -7.84 -6.70 9.68
N VAL A 87 -7.23 -7.23 8.61
CA VAL A 87 -5.95 -6.73 8.07
C VAL A 87 -6.20 -5.57 7.12
N PHE A 88 -5.44 -4.50 7.29
CA PHE A 88 -5.37 -3.39 6.34
C PHE A 88 -4.22 -3.64 5.36
N LEU A 89 -4.48 -3.46 4.07
CA LEU A 89 -3.51 -3.75 3.01
C LEU A 89 -3.24 -2.51 2.17
N ALA A 90 -1.96 -2.28 1.86
CA ALA A 90 -1.55 -1.32 0.84
C ALA A 90 -0.43 -1.89 -0.01
N THR A 91 -0.52 -1.69 -1.32
CA THR A 91 0.51 -2.10 -2.28
C THR A 91 1.26 -0.87 -2.78
N CYS A 92 2.54 -0.80 -2.46
CA CYS A 92 3.43 0.28 -2.87
C CYS A 92 4.21 -0.12 -4.11
N ALA A 93 4.20 0.76 -5.11
CA ALA A 93 4.98 0.60 -6.32
C ALA A 93 6.30 1.37 -6.21
N ILE A 94 7.42 0.69 -6.46
CA ILE A 94 8.74 1.29 -6.57
C ILE A 94 9.08 1.38 -8.05
N GLU A 95 9.13 2.60 -8.57
CA GLU A 95 9.35 2.84 -10.00
C GLU A 95 10.84 2.93 -10.37
N THR A 96 11.15 2.82 -11.66
CA THR A 96 12.48 3.09 -12.23
C THR A 96 13.60 2.15 -11.77
N VAL A 97 13.25 0.96 -11.30
CA VAL A 97 14.21 -0.01 -10.73
C VAL A 97 15.29 -0.45 -11.71
N ASN A 98 14.97 -0.60 -13.01
CA ASN A 98 15.92 -1.04 -14.02
C ASN A 98 16.99 0.03 -14.33
N ALA A 99 16.62 1.31 -14.41
CA ALA A 99 17.59 2.38 -14.69
C ALA A 99 18.54 2.62 -13.50
N ARG A 100 18.08 2.27 -12.29
CA ARG A 100 18.79 2.55 -11.04
C ARG A 100 19.77 1.45 -10.65
N TRP A 101 19.48 0.17 -10.93
CA TRP A 101 20.46 -0.90 -10.66
C TRP A 101 21.68 -0.85 -11.60
N ASP A 102 21.50 -0.45 -12.87
CA ASP A 102 22.63 -0.26 -13.81
C ASP A 102 23.61 0.82 -13.30
N SER A 103 23.09 1.78 -12.52
CA SER A 103 23.87 2.84 -11.90
C SER A 103 24.55 2.43 -10.59
N ALA A 104 24.21 1.26 -10.03
CA ALA A 104 24.89 0.73 -8.86
C ALA A 104 26.30 0.27 -9.27
N ASP A 105 27.31 0.92 -8.71
CA ASP A 105 28.71 0.53 -8.86
C ASP A 105 29.30 0.12 -7.50
N ASN A 106 30.46 -0.51 -7.48
CA ASN A 106 31.13 -1.03 -6.28
C ASN A 106 31.41 0.03 -5.18
N LYS A 107 31.06 1.31 -5.41
CA LYS A 107 31.28 2.43 -4.48
C LYS A 107 30.00 3.16 -4.07
N ASN A 108 28.88 2.96 -4.76
CA ASN A 108 27.67 3.75 -4.56
C ASN A 108 26.45 2.85 -4.41
N ASP A 109 25.91 2.83 -3.19
CA ASP A 109 24.61 2.24 -2.94
C ASP A 109 23.51 3.11 -3.57
N VAL A 110 22.45 2.47 -4.06
CA VAL A 110 21.34 3.17 -4.73
C VAL A 110 20.07 2.96 -3.93
N ASN A 111 19.41 4.05 -3.57
CA ASN A 111 18.12 4.03 -2.90
C ASN A 111 17.02 4.46 -3.87
N VAL A 112 15.94 3.68 -3.92
CA VAL A 112 14.74 4.01 -4.70
C VAL A 112 13.54 3.89 -3.78
N THR A 113 12.78 4.95 -3.64
CA THR A 113 11.63 5.00 -2.72
C THR A 113 10.33 4.97 -3.53
N SER A 114 9.31 4.30 -3.00
CA SER A 114 7.96 4.37 -3.52
C SER A 114 7.34 5.75 -3.35
N ASP A 115 6.20 5.93 -4.00
CA ASP A 115 5.23 6.94 -3.57
C ASP A 115 4.72 6.64 -2.16
N GLN A 116 4.11 7.66 -1.55
CA GLN A 116 3.48 7.56 -0.25
C GLN A 116 2.25 6.65 -0.30
N CYS A 117 2.16 5.74 0.67
CA CYS A 117 1.08 4.80 0.87
C CYS A 117 0.40 5.07 2.22
N THR A 118 -0.86 4.65 2.36
CA THR A 118 -1.59 4.74 3.63
C THR A 118 -2.33 3.44 3.90
N ALA A 119 -2.24 2.92 5.11
CA ALA A 119 -3.04 1.79 5.60
C ALA A 119 -3.31 1.95 7.10
N ALA A 120 -4.51 1.58 7.56
CA ALA A 120 -4.94 1.74 8.96
C ALA A 120 -4.73 3.17 9.52
N GLY A 121 -4.80 4.20 8.66
CA GLY A 121 -4.51 5.60 9.03
C GLY A 121 -3.02 5.96 9.07
N TYR A 122 -2.10 4.99 9.09
CA TYR A 122 -0.67 5.25 9.05
C TYR A 122 -0.20 5.54 7.64
N THR A 123 0.62 6.58 7.51
CA THR A 123 1.27 6.96 6.26
C THR A 123 2.71 6.45 6.24
N PHE A 124 3.14 5.91 5.09
CA PHE A 124 4.46 5.32 4.97
C PHE A 124 4.97 5.26 3.53
N ARG A 125 6.26 4.92 3.39
CA ARG A 125 6.90 4.57 2.12
C ARG A 125 7.71 3.29 2.23
N ILE A 126 7.95 2.65 1.09
CA ILE A 126 8.91 1.55 0.96
C ILE A 126 10.13 2.06 0.20
N ARG A 127 11.32 1.84 0.77
CA ARG A 127 12.60 2.04 0.07
C ARG A 127 13.16 0.69 -0.34
N ALA A 128 13.60 0.58 -1.59
CA ALA A 128 14.50 -0.48 -2.03
C ALA A 128 15.92 0.08 -2.01
N HIS A 129 16.82 -0.59 -1.30
CA HIS A 129 18.23 -0.24 -1.17
C HIS A 129 19.08 -1.29 -1.88
N PHE A 130 19.79 -0.87 -2.92
CA PHE A 130 20.59 -1.73 -3.79
C PHE A 130 22.07 -1.60 -3.44
N VAL A 131 22.68 -2.74 -3.11
CA VAL A 131 24.10 -2.84 -2.76
C VAL A 131 24.79 -3.79 -3.73
N LYS A 132 25.87 -3.32 -4.37
CA LYS A 132 26.66 -4.13 -5.30
C LYS A 132 27.88 -4.73 -4.61
N TYR A 133 27.92 -6.06 -4.55
CA TYR A 133 29.04 -6.81 -4.03
C TYR A 133 29.91 -7.32 -5.18
N THR A 134 31.23 -7.07 -5.10
CA THR A 134 32.19 -7.32 -6.19
C THR A 134 32.15 -8.74 -6.78
N LYS A 135 31.79 -9.75 -5.97
CA LYS A 135 31.71 -11.17 -6.38
C LYS A 135 30.33 -11.80 -6.27
N GLN A 136 29.40 -11.17 -5.55
CA GLN A 136 28.09 -11.75 -5.23
C GLN A 136 26.94 -11.09 -6.01
N GLY A 137 27.26 -10.15 -6.90
CA GLY A 137 26.27 -9.41 -7.67
C GLY A 137 25.57 -8.34 -6.83
N VAL A 138 24.38 -7.94 -7.27
CA VAL A 138 23.57 -6.93 -6.59
C VAL A 138 22.62 -7.62 -5.62
N ARG A 139 22.55 -7.12 -4.39
CA ARG A 139 21.52 -7.47 -3.42
C ARG A 139 20.64 -6.26 -3.15
N VAL A 140 19.40 -6.52 -2.77
CA VAL A 140 18.43 -5.51 -2.39
C VAL A 140 17.85 -5.84 -1.03
N ASP A 141 17.81 -4.86 -0.14
CA ASP A 141 16.95 -4.88 1.04
C ASP A 141 15.81 -3.88 0.85
N PHE A 142 14.69 -4.14 1.53
CA PHE A 142 13.56 -3.23 1.57
C PHE A 142 13.47 -2.62 2.96
N ALA A 143 12.98 -1.39 3.04
CA ALA A 143 12.73 -0.76 4.31
C ALA A 143 11.40 -0.01 4.32
N PHE A 144 10.64 -0.19 5.40
CA PHE A 144 9.35 0.44 5.66
C PHE A 144 9.54 1.65 6.56
N PHE A 145 9.18 2.84 6.07
CA PHE A 145 9.34 4.11 6.78
C PHE A 145 8.00 4.74 7.06
N LEU A 146 7.71 4.99 8.34
CA LEU A 146 6.58 5.83 8.70
C LEU A 146 6.88 7.29 8.36
N GLU A 147 5.93 7.95 7.71
CA GLU A 147 5.99 9.38 7.37
C GLU A 147 4.82 10.12 7.99
N SER A 148 4.94 11.43 8.15
CA SER A 148 3.86 12.24 8.70
C SER A 148 2.63 12.17 7.80
N GLY A 149 1.50 11.75 8.36
CA GLY A 149 0.22 11.59 7.69
C GLY A 149 -0.85 12.55 8.18
N GLU A 150 -1.91 12.70 7.39
CA GLU A 150 -3.09 13.51 7.76
C GLU A 150 -3.84 12.96 8.99
N TRP A 151 -3.68 11.67 9.29
CA TRP A 151 -4.39 10.98 10.37
C TRP A 151 -3.55 10.78 11.64
N ASP A 152 -2.34 11.34 11.68
CA ASP A 152 -1.35 11.12 12.74
C ASP A 152 -1.82 11.57 14.14
N ASP A 153 -2.78 12.48 14.22
CA ASP A 153 -3.38 12.96 15.47
C ASP A 153 -4.56 12.11 15.94
N HIS A 154 -5.04 11.18 15.09
CA HIS A 154 -6.19 10.31 15.35
C HIS A 154 -5.81 8.84 15.55
N ILE A 155 -4.53 8.51 15.42
CA ILE A 155 -4.01 7.15 15.57
C ILE A 155 -3.02 7.06 16.74
N ALA A 156 -2.82 5.84 17.23
CA ALA A 156 -1.97 5.59 18.38
C ALA A 156 -0.48 5.67 18.02
N TRP A 157 0.31 6.23 18.95
CA TRP A 157 1.76 6.28 18.89
C TRP A 157 2.37 5.84 20.25
N PRO A 158 3.54 5.17 20.27
CA PRO A 158 4.34 4.73 19.12
C PRO A 158 3.61 3.68 18.27
N PHE A 159 4.06 3.48 17.04
CA PHE A 159 3.53 2.49 16.12
C PHE A 159 3.65 1.09 16.74
N ALA A 160 2.50 0.51 17.08
CA ALA A 160 2.40 -0.77 17.77
C ALA A 160 1.68 -1.85 16.95
N LYS A 161 1.45 -1.58 15.66
CA LYS A 161 0.78 -2.51 14.75
C LYS A 161 1.73 -3.63 14.35
N GLN A 162 1.23 -4.86 14.30
CA GLN A 162 1.99 -5.93 13.66
C GLN A 162 1.89 -5.73 12.16
N PHE A 163 3.02 -5.91 11.47
CA PHE A 163 3.02 -5.78 10.02
C PHE A 163 3.85 -6.85 9.35
N SER A 164 3.51 -7.13 8.09
CA SER A 164 4.32 -7.95 7.20
C SER A 164 4.53 -7.24 5.87
N LEU A 165 5.72 -7.42 5.31
CA LEU A 165 6.08 -6.94 3.99
C LEU A 165 6.14 -8.15 3.06
N LYS A 166 5.59 -8.01 1.85
CA LYS A 166 5.61 -9.05 0.82
C LYS A 166 6.07 -8.45 -0.49
N LEU A 167 7.06 -9.08 -1.13
CA LEU A 167 7.40 -8.81 -2.51
C LEU A 167 6.33 -9.46 -3.41
N THR A 168 5.56 -8.63 -4.09
CA THR A 168 4.35 -9.05 -4.79
C THR A 168 4.67 -9.41 -6.23
N HIS A 169 4.39 -10.65 -6.63
CA HIS A 169 4.53 -11.08 -8.01
C HIS A 169 3.43 -10.45 -8.88
N PRO A 170 3.72 -9.86 -10.03
CA PRO A 170 2.73 -9.07 -10.77
C PRO A 170 1.52 -9.88 -11.28
N VAL A 171 1.64 -11.21 -11.40
CA VAL A 171 0.62 -12.07 -12.03
C VAL A 171 0.15 -13.22 -11.13
N ASP A 172 0.95 -13.65 -10.16
CA ASP A 172 0.74 -14.93 -9.47
C ASP A 172 0.96 -14.78 -7.96
N ALA A 173 -0.15 -14.65 -7.21
CA ALA A 173 -0.13 -14.42 -5.77
C ALA A 173 0.53 -15.56 -4.97
N THR A 174 0.54 -16.79 -5.50
CA THR A 174 1.18 -17.93 -4.82
C THR A 174 2.70 -17.81 -4.78
N ARG A 175 3.26 -16.91 -5.61
CA ARG A 175 4.68 -16.61 -5.68
C ARG A 175 5.05 -15.35 -4.92
N ASP A 176 4.14 -14.73 -4.17
CA ASP A 176 4.51 -13.61 -3.32
C ASP A 176 5.55 -14.08 -2.27
N VAL A 177 6.56 -13.24 -2.00
CA VAL A 177 7.66 -13.58 -1.09
C VAL A 177 7.55 -12.74 0.16
N ASN A 178 7.39 -13.37 1.32
CA ASN A 178 7.48 -12.67 2.59
C ASN A 178 8.87 -12.07 2.75
N LEU A 179 8.92 -10.80 3.15
CA LEU A 179 10.13 -10.04 3.46
C LEU A 179 10.17 -9.87 4.99
N PRO A 180 10.92 -10.72 5.72
CA PRO A 180 10.98 -10.62 7.17
C PRO A 180 11.56 -9.27 7.56
N ALA A 181 10.83 -8.51 8.36
CA ALA A 181 11.35 -7.28 8.96
C ALA A 181 12.32 -7.66 10.09
N ILE A 182 13.50 -7.08 10.04
CA ILE A 182 14.49 -7.13 11.12
C ILE A 182 13.95 -6.26 12.25
N ALA A 183 14.11 -6.72 13.49
CA ALA A 183 13.68 -5.97 14.67
C ALA A 183 14.24 -4.55 14.62
N ALA A 184 13.34 -3.58 14.60
CA ALA A 184 13.71 -2.18 14.52
C ALA A 184 14.03 -1.63 15.93
N ASP A 185 14.75 -0.52 15.95
CA ASP A 185 14.97 0.25 17.17
C ASP A 185 13.66 0.93 17.63
N GLU A 186 13.64 1.38 18.88
CA GLU A 186 12.50 2.15 19.41
C GLU A 186 12.23 3.42 18.58
N ASP A 187 13.28 3.98 17.96
CA ASP A 187 13.19 5.15 17.10
C ASP A 187 12.41 4.90 15.81
N SER A 188 12.36 3.66 15.31
CA SER A 188 11.60 3.30 14.11
C SER A 188 10.09 3.33 14.31
N ALA A 189 9.62 3.15 15.55
CA ALA A 189 8.21 3.16 15.91
C ALA A 189 7.69 4.54 16.32
N ARG A 190 8.56 5.55 16.48
CA ARG A 190 8.14 6.87 16.96
C ARG A 190 7.24 7.60 15.96
N LYS A 191 6.44 8.54 16.46
CA LYS A 191 5.64 9.45 15.63
C LYS A 191 6.58 10.24 14.69
N PRO A 192 6.38 10.17 13.36
CA PRO A 192 7.18 10.92 12.41
C PRO A 192 7.07 12.42 12.66
N ILE A 193 8.23 13.09 12.66
CA ILE A 193 8.29 14.55 12.72
C ILE A 193 8.50 15.04 11.29
N PRO A 194 7.67 15.98 10.78
CA PRO A 194 7.81 16.48 9.42
C PRO A 194 9.23 16.94 9.10
N GLY A 195 9.81 16.41 8.01
CA GLY A 195 11.17 16.73 7.57
C GLY A 195 12.29 16.03 8.34
N VAL A 196 12.00 15.24 9.38
CA VAL A 196 12.98 14.41 10.09
C VAL A 196 12.85 12.97 9.62
N PRO A 197 13.90 12.37 9.04
CA PRO A 197 13.88 10.97 8.63
C PRO A 197 13.56 10.03 9.80
N ASN A 198 12.73 9.04 9.53
CA ASN A 198 12.57 7.87 10.38
C ASN A 198 13.57 6.79 9.91
N GLU A 199 14.15 5.99 10.81
CA GLU A 199 15.10 4.92 10.45
C GLU A 199 14.40 3.72 9.77
N GLY A 200 13.12 3.52 10.12
CA GLY A 200 12.27 2.52 9.51
C GLY A 200 12.69 1.07 9.78
N TYR A 201 11.86 0.15 9.31
CA TYR A 201 12.04 -1.28 9.53
C TYR A 201 12.66 -1.90 8.29
N LYS A 202 13.90 -2.40 8.40
CA LYS A 202 14.65 -3.00 7.29
C LYS A 202 14.34 -4.49 7.17
N THR A 203 14.41 -5.04 5.97
CA THR A 203 14.24 -6.47 5.72
C THR A 203 15.57 -7.16 5.51
N ASP A 204 15.56 -8.49 5.50
CA ASP A 204 16.69 -9.26 4.97
C ASP A 204 16.96 -8.92 3.50
N THR A 205 18.22 -9.08 3.11
CA THR A 205 18.67 -8.85 1.72
C THR A 205 18.25 -10.01 0.80
N ILE A 206 17.83 -9.69 -0.42
CA ILE A 206 17.49 -10.63 -1.49
C ILE A 206 18.42 -10.40 -2.68
N GLU A 207 18.85 -11.46 -3.34
CA GLU A 207 19.64 -11.34 -4.56
C GLU A 207 18.80 -10.76 -5.71
N TRP A 208 19.30 -9.71 -6.35
CA TRP A 208 18.61 -9.05 -7.46
C TRP A 208 18.36 -9.99 -8.65
N SER A 209 19.30 -10.88 -8.92
CA SER A 209 19.18 -11.91 -9.96
C SER A 209 17.98 -12.83 -9.74
N ARG A 210 17.61 -13.09 -8.47
CA ARG A 210 16.43 -13.87 -8.10
C ARG A 210 15.16 -13.10 -8.45
N ILE A 211 15.09 -11.82 -8.10
CA ILE A 211 13.94 -10.95 -8.43
C ILE A 211 13.69 -10.91 -9.94
N LEU A 212 14.77 -10.74 -10.72
CA LEU A 212 14.71 -10.76 -12.19
C LEU A 212 14.25 -12.11 -12.74
N ARG A 213 14.92 -13.20 -12.35
CA ARG A 213 14.65 -14.55 -12.87
C ARG A 213 13.22 -15.00 -12.61
N HIS A 214 12.65 -14.61 -11.47
CA HIS A 214 11.31 -15.03 -11.10
C HIS A 214 10.19 -14.12 -11.61
N GLY A 215 10.51 -13.00 -12.26
CA GLY A 215 9.51 -12.16 -12.92
C GLY A 215 8.79 -11.17 -12.01
N TYR A 216 9.41 -10.71 -10.92
CA TYR A 216 8.81 -9.74 -10.01
C TYR A 216 8.79 -8.30 -10.54
N ILE A 217 9.44 -8.04 -11.69
CA ILE A 217 9.46 -6.72 -12.32
C ILE A 217 8.41 -6.66 -13.42
N ALA A 218 7.48 -5.72 -13.30
CA ALA A 218 6.50 -5.42 -14.35
C ALA A 218 6.53 -3.94 -14.68
N LYS A 219 6.62 -3.59 -15.97
CA LYS A 219 6.64 -2.20 -16.46
C LYS A 219 7.67 -1.32 -15.74
N ASN A 220 8.87 -1.86 -15.46
CA ASN A 220 9.93 -1.18 -14.71
C ASN A 220 9.54 -0.78 -13.27
N LYS A 221 8.65 -1.56 -12.65
CA LYS A 221 8.22 -1.39 -11.27
C LYS A 221 8.35 -2.70 -10.50
N ILE A 222 8.62 -2.56 -9.20
CA ILE A 222 8.45 -3.62 -8.21
C ILE A 222 7.30 -3.24 -7.31
N TYR A 223 6.51 -4.23 -6.89
CA TYR A 223 5.40 -4.04 -5.99
C TYR A 223 5.72 -4.69 -4.64
N VAL A 224 5.54 -3.93 -3.57
CA VAL A 224 5.66 -4.42 -2.20
C VAL A 224 4.33 -4.21 -1.52
N THR A 225 3.71 -5.29 -1.06
CA THR A 225 2.47 -5.24 -0.28
C THR A 225 2.80 -5.19 1.20
N VAL A 226 2.16 -4.29 1.92
CA VAL A 226 2.21 -4.14 3.37
C VAL A 226 0.86 -4.57 3.93
N GLU A 227 0.89 -5.51 4.87
CA GLU A 227 -0.27 -5.92 5.66
C GLU A 227 -0.09 -5.42 7.10
N LEU A 228 -1.08 -4.69 7.63
CA LEU A 228 -1.13 -4.18 9.00
C LEU A 228 -2.27 -4.83 9.79
N GLU A 229 -1.97 -5.26 11.01
CA GLU A 229 -2.89 -5.87 11.99
C GLU A 229 -3.07 -4.98 13.22
#